data_AF-A0A2T3AM30-F1
#
_entry.id   AF-A0A2T3AM30-F1
#
_cell.length_a   1.000
_cell.length_b   1.000
_cell.length_c   1.000
_cell.angle_alpha   90.00
_cell.angle_beta   90.00
_cell.angle_gamma   90.00
#
_symmetry.space_group_name_H-M   'P 1'
#
loop_
_entity.id
_entity.type
_entity.pdbx_description
1 polymer ?
#
loop_
_entity_poly.entity_id
_entity_poly.type
_entity_poly.pdbx_seq_one_letter_code
_entity_poly.pdbx_strand_id
1 'polypeptide(L)'
;MSLSVLTDEQIKELLESMTVKELEGFYIDLRSALHDYSVGSQPDEEDSDIHQPSRTVVNSSRTGATTVFMLSSSPAGVGVKVVTLTPPHKNETTRVGVSSPTTKRSSTTSSTTTYTASTANKPQISPTGAVTLFSPTGTPIGILHARTLTAFRTALASACLVVKRNKVHTITVFGSGEQAYWHVRLALMLRGPTLRHVHIINRRFSDSARRLLQRFYSVPAEVKAREGWTEATFGLLTPGYGEFSRLLRDQVREADVIFCCTPSPEPLFDHAILTSAEGRRKGRLVVAVGSYTPDMIELPVEVLQLAVKTHESGRMHFHKHAVEGGVVIVDSLDGALAEAGEVVQSGLSPNQLIELGELVMLQRIRMDEESSSDASSFISSEDSSSIPPPTPELEKLDLNAGPSMSSVFRKSEDGNGNGNGNYNNRPSSRPNSRPNSRPNSRPASPSRNGSLSSSIFHRRKSSQGGSGGGSSSMSSRERRKKERETHMCRWLQAGNVIYKSVGLGLMDLTVGMRMVEFAKQKGVGTHVEGF
;
A
#
# COMPACT_ATOMS: atom_id res chain seq x y z
N MET A 1 -1.01 -12.13 36.62
CA MET A 1 -0.58 -11.40 35.40
C MET A 1 -1.00 -9.95 35.58
N SER A 2 -0.20 -9.00 35.09
CA SER A 2 -0.48 -7.57 35.23
C SER A 2 -0.97 -6.99 33.89
N LEU A 3 -2.04 -6.20 33.90
CA LEU A 3 -2.44 -5.38 32.76
C LEU A 3 -1.44 -4.23 32.58
N SER A 4 -0.99 -3.99 31.34
CA SER A 4 -0.08 -2.86 31.04
C SER A 4 -0.83 -1.68 30.42
N VAL A 5 -0.71 -0.49 31.01
CA VAL A 5 -1.33 0.74 30.51
C VAL A 5 -0.24 1.69 30.03
N LEU A 6 -0.30 2.07 28.75
CA LEU A 6 0.68 2.95 28.10
C LEU A 6 0.03 4.24 27.61
N THR A 7 0.54 5.37 28.10
CA THR A 7 0.16 6.71 27.64
C THR A 7 0.78 7.03 26.28
N ASP A 8 0.27 8.07 25.60
CA ASP A 8 0.81 8.51 24.31
C ASP A 8 2.27 8.96 24.43
N GLU A 9 2.62 9.68 25.49
CA GLU A 9 3.98 10.20 25.69
C GLU A 9 4.97 9.06 25.94
N GLN A 10 4.60 8.07 26.76
CA GLN A 10 5.42 6.87 26.97
C GLN A 10 5.66 6.10 25.68
N ILE A 11 4.62 5.90 24.86
CA ILE A 11 4.76 5.22 23.55
C ILE A 11 5.69 6.04 22.63
N LYS A 12 5.54 7.37 22.63
CA LYS A 12 6.37 8.27 21.83
C LYS A 12 7.83 8.22 22.26
N GLU A 13 8.13 8.32 23.55
CA GLU A 13 9.50 8.24 24.09
C GLU A 13 10.16 6.90 23.77
N LEU A 14 9.43 5.79 23.96
CA LEU A 14 9.90 4.44 23.61
C LEU A 14 10.28 4.33 22.14
N LEU A 15 9.40 4.80 21.25
CA LEU A 15 9.63 4.70 19.81
C LEU A 15 10.70 5.68 19.29
N GLU A 16 10.80 6.88 19.85
CA GLU A 16 11.79 7.88 19.44
C GLU A 16 13.21 7.52 19.87
N SER A 17 13.34 6.82 21.00
CA SER A 17 14.62 6.32 21.54
C SER A 17 15.07 4.98 20.95
N MET A 18 14.23 4.35 20.14
CA MET A 18 14.44 3.01 19.58
C MET A 18 15.64 2.96 18.62
N THR A 19 16.39 1.87 18.68
CA THR A 19 17.47 1.54 17.74
C THR A 19 16.95 0.83 16.48
N VAL A 20 17.76 0.77 15.42
CA VAL A 20 17.41 0.03 14.19
C VAL A 20 17.16 -1.45 14.48
N LYS A 21 17.95 -2.06 15.38
CA LYS A 21 17.77 -3.48 15.79
C LYS A 21 16.44 -3.72 16.52
N GLU A 22 16.00 -2.78 17.35
CA GLU A 22 14.71 -2.89 18.02
C GLU A 22 13.55 -2.67 17.02
N LEU A 23 13.73 -1.76 16.06
CA LEU A 23 12.79 -1.55 14.94
C LEU A 23 12.62 -2.82 14.10
N GLU A 24 13.69 -3.59 13.87
CA GLU A 24 13.63 -4.86 13.14
C GLU A 24 12.67 -5.86 13.78
N GLY A 25 12.56 -5.90 15.11
CA GLY A 25 11.58 -6.76 15.80
C GLY A 25 10.14 -6.43 15.40
N PHE A 26 9.76 -5.15 15.52
CA PHE A 26 8.44 -4.69 15.08
C PHE A 26 8.20 -4.97 13.59
N TYR A 27 9.23 -4.78 12.77
CA TYR A 27 9.17 -5.02 11.34
C TYR A 27 8.92 -6.49 11.02
N ILE A 28 9.63 -7.42 11.66
CA ILE A 28 9.49 -8.87 11.45
C ILE A 28 8.07 -9.31 11.81
N ASP A 29 7.57 -8.90 12.98
CA ASP A 29 6.25 -9.31 13.47
C ASP A 29 5.14 -8.80 12.54
N LEU A 30 5.18 -7.50 12.19
CA LEU A 30 4.19 -6.92 11.28
C LEU A 30 4.23 -7.58 9.90
N ARG A 31 5.44 -7.86 9.40
CA ARG A 31 5.64 -8.48 8.10
C ARG A 31 5.09 -9.91 8.05
N SER A 32 5.27 -10.68 9.13
CA SER A 32 4.69 -12.02 9.25
C SER A 32 3.18 -11.94 9.26
N ALA A 33 2.61 -11.13 10.15
CA ALA A 33 1.16 -11.01 10.28
C ALA A 33 0.47 -10.57 8.98
N LEU A 34 1.05 -9.62 8.25
CA LEU A 34 0.52 -9.20 6.96
C LEU A 34 0.59 -10.31 5.91
N HIS A 35 1.67 -11.10 5.91
CA HIS A 35 1.80 -12.24 5.00
C HIS A 35 0.75 -13.31 5.29
N ASP A 36 0.63 -13.68 6.56
CA ASP A 36 -0.31 -14.71 7.01
C ASP A 36 -1.74 -14.29 6.69
N TYR A 37 -2.08 -13.00 6.88
CA TYR A 37 -3.37 -12.44 6.48
C TYR A 37 -3.63 -12.56 4.97
N SER A 38 -2.68 -12.19 4.13
CA SER A 38 -2.86 -12.19 2.68
C SER A 38 -2.89 -13.59 2.04
N VAL A 39 -2.22 -14.57 2.67
CA VAL A 39 -2.25 -15.98 2.23
C VAL A 39 -3.51 -16.67 2.74
N GLY A 40 -3.85 -16.49 4.02
CA GLY A 40 -5.04 -17.12 4.63
C GLY A 40 -6.37 -16.52 4.17
N SER A 41 -6.38 -15.31 3.60
CA SER A 41 -7.59 -14.71 3.01
C SER A 41 -7.92 -15.27 1.61
N GLN A 42 -7.16 -16.24 1.10
CA GLN A 42 -7.43 -16.87 -0.19
C GLN A 42 -8.61 -17.85 -0.08
N PRO A 43 -9.51 -17.91 -1.07
CA PRO A 43 -10.76 -18.66 -1.00
C PRO A 43 -10.62 -20.20 -0.88
N ASP A 44 -9.40 -20.74 -1.00
CA ASP A 44 -9.11 -22.18 -0.95
C ASP A 44 -8.57 -22.63 0.44
N GLU A 45 -8.32 -21.72 1.38
CA GLU A 45 -7.86 -22.02 2.74
C GLU A 45 -8.97 -21.67 3.76
N GLU A 46 -9.81 -22.65 4.10
CA GLU A 46 -10.97 -22.49 5.02
C GLU A 46 -10.56 -22.26 6.50
N ASP A 47 -9.27 -22.13 6.83
CA ASP A 47 -8.75 -22.17 8.22
C ASP A 47 -7.72 -21.06 8.51
N SER A 48 -7.98 -19.83 8.05
CA SER A 48 -7.20 -18.67 8.49
C SER A 48 -7.51 -18.33 9.96
N ASP A 49 -6.55 -18.55 10.84
CA ASP A 49 -6.62 -18.13 12.25
C ASP A 49 -6.66 -16.60 12.44
N ILE A 50 -6.47 -15.83 11.36
CA ILE A 50 -6.59 -14.38 11.35
C ILE A 50 -7.99 -13.99 10.90
N HIS A 51 -8.73 -13.33 11.81
CA HIS A 51 -10.06 -12.81 11.55
C HIS A 51 -10.07 -11.28 11.65
N GLN A 52 -10.37 -10.64 10.51
CA GLN A 52 -10.34 -9.19 10.36
C GLN A 52 -11.67 -8.66 9.82
N PRO A 53 -12.66 -8.41 10.70
CA PRO A 53 -13.96 -7.90 10.27
C PRO A 53 -13.87 -6.44 9.82
N SER A 54 -14.87 -6.01 9.06
CA SER A 54 -15.08 -4.61 8.69
C SER A 54 -15.22 -3.72 9.93
N ARG A 55 -14.71 -2.49 9.84
CA ARG A 55 -14.84 -1.52 10.92
C ARG A 55 -16.30 -1.23 11.24
N THR A 56 -16.62 -1.10 12.52
CA THR A 56 -17.95 -0.66 12.97
C THR A 56 -17.92 0.82 13.28
N VAL A 57 -18.94 1.56 12.84
CA VAL A 57 -18.99 3.02 12.95
C VAL A 57 -20.24 3.45 13.72
N VAL A 58 -20.06 4.28 14.74
CA VAL A 58 -21.13 4.87 15.54
C VAL A 58 -21.06 6.40 15.45
N ASN A 59 -22.17 7.03 15.07
CA ASN A 59 -22.26 8.49 14.96
C ASN A 59 -23.01 9.07 16.15
N SER A 60 -22.45 10.09 16.78
CA SER A 60 -23.08 10.81 17.88
C SER A 60 -23.74 12.08 17.35
N SER A 61 -25.08 12.10 17.34
CA SER A 61 -25.83 13.31 16.99
C SER A 61 -25.60 14.45 17.99
N ARG A 62 -25.27 14.13 19.25
CA ARG A 62 -24.98 15.11 20.31
C ARG A 62 -23.66 15.85 20.05
N THR A 63 -22.58 15.12 19.81
CA THR A 63 -21.24 15.72 19.64
C THR A 63 -20.88 15.98 18.19
N GLY A 64 -21.58 15.38 17.23
CA GLY A 64 -21.19 15.36 15.81
C GLY A 64 -19.96 14.50 15.54
N ALA A 65 -19.50 13.73 16.53
CA ALA A 65 -18.35 12.86 16.39
C ALA A 65 -18.75 11.50 15.80
N THR A 66 -17.80 10.88 15.13
CA THR A 66 -17.84 9.51 14.68
C THR A 66 -16.84 8.70 15.51
N THR A 67 -17.31 7.59 16.09
CA THR A 67 -16.49 6.60 16.79
C THR A 67 -16.37 5.36 15.91
N VAL A 68 -15.15 4.93 15.66
CA VAL A 68 -14.80 3.79 14.82
C VAL A 68 -14.19 2.71 15.68
N PHE A 69 -14.74 1.51 15.60
CA PHE A 69 -14.25 0.30 16.25
C PHE A 69 -13.59 -0.58 15.20
N MET A 70 -12.33 -0.95 15.43
CA MET A 70 -11.54 -1.83 14.57
C MET A 70 -11.12 -3.04 15.41
N LEU A 71 -11.85 -4.15 15.24
CA LEU A 71 -11.54 -5.43 15.85
C LEU A 71 -10.56 -6.20 14.96
N SER A 72 -9.69 -6.99 15.58
CA SER A 72 -8.84 -7.98 14.91
C SER A 72 -8.58 -9.15 15.85
N SER A 73 -8.50 -10.35 15.29
CA SER A 73 -8.12 -11.57 16.00
C SER A 73 -7.04 -12.30 15.22
N SER A 74 -6.09 -12.90 15.93
CA SER A 74 -5.01 -13.72 15.38
C SER A 74 -4.60 -14.77 16.42
N PRO A 75 -3.73 -15.74 16.09
CA PRO A 75 -3.17 -16.67 17.08
C PRO A 75 -2.50 -15.99 18.28
N ALA A 76 -2.02 -14.75 18.12
CA ALA A 76 -1.40 -13.98 19.21
C ALA A 76 -2.43 -13.42 20.22
N GLY A 77 -3.72 -13.39 19.87
CA GLY A 77 -4.80 -12.88 20.70
C GLY A 77 -5.75 -11.95 19.95
N VAL A 78 -6.45 -11.11 20.72
CA VAL A 78 -7.51 -10.22 20.21
C VAL A 78 -7.17 -8.76 20.49
N GLY A 79 -7.42 -7.89 19.52
CA GLY A 79 -7.21 -6.46 19.63
C GLY A 79 -8.43 -5.67 19.22
N VAL A 80 -8.78 -4.63 19.98
CA VAL A 80 -9.82 -3.67 19.60
C VAL A 80 -9.26 -2.27 19.69
N LYS A 81 -9.22 -1.58 18.55
CA LYS A 81 -8.95 -0.15 18.52
C LYS A 81 -10.27 0.61 18.47
N VAL A 82 -10.41 1.61 19.34
CA VAL A 82 -11.53 2.55 19.36
C VAL A 82 -10.99 3.94 19.11
N VAL A 83 -11.42 4.60 18.02
CA VAL A 83 -11.02 5.98 17.68
C VAL A 83 -12.25 6.85 17.53
N THR A 84 -12.25 8.02 18.16
CA THR A 84 -13.28 9.04 18.00
C THR A 84 -12.70 10.27 17.32
N LEU A 85 -13.41 10.80 16.34
CA LEU A 85 -13.04 12.02 15.60
C LEU A 85 -14.29 12.75 15.09
N THR A 86 -14.18 14.06 14.84
CA THR A 86 -15.15 14.77 14.02
C THR A 86 -14.72 14.64 12.56
N PRO A 87 -15.52 14.02 11.66
CA PRO A 87 -15.19 13.98 10.24
C PRO A 87 -15.04 15.40 9.67
N PRO A 88 -14.16 15.62 8.68
CA PRO A 88 -14.12 16.91 7.99
C PRO A 88 -15.49 17.23 7.40
N HIS A 89 -15.98 18.45 7.61
CA HIS A 89 -17.28 18.88 7.10
C HIS A 89 -17.33 18.73 5.58
N LYS A 90 -18.38 18.06 5.07
CA LYS A 90 -18.80 18.24 3.68
C LYS A 90 -19.22 19.69 3.56
N ASN A 91 -18.47 20.52 2.83
CA ASN A 91 -18.99 21.82 2.44
C ASN A 91 -20.25 21.55 1.61
N GLU A 92 -21.43 21.68 2.21
CA GLU A 92 -22.64 21.94 1.43
C GLU A 92 -22.29 23.17 0.59
N THR A 93 -22.23 22.97 -0.72
CA THR A 93 -22.05 24.04 -1.67
C THR A 93 -23.16 25.04 -1.39
N THR A 94 -22.85 26.13 -0.70
CA THR A 94 -23.69 27.33 -0.72
C THR A 94 -23.80 27.70 -2.18
N ARG A 95 -24.89 27.26 -2.82
CA ARG A 95 -25.38 27.84 -4.06
C ARG A 95 -25.65 29.30 -3.72
N VAL A 96 -24.64 30.14 -3.92
CA VAL A 96 -24.82 31.59 -4.03
C VAL A 96 -25.62 31.77 -5.32
N GLY A 97 -26.93 31.64 -5.18
CA GLY A 97 -27.88 32.04 -6.22
C GLY A 97 -27.75 33.54 -6.34
N VAL A 98 -27.09 33.98 -7.41
CA VAL A 98 -27.19 35.35 -7.91
C VAL A 98 -28.66 35.60 -8.23
N SER A 99 -29.34 36.38 -7.39
CA SER A 99 -30.72 36.78 -7.58
C SER A 99 -30.81 37.90 -8.61
N SER A 100 -31.27 37.58 -9.81
CA SER A 100 -31.85 38.55 -10.74
C SER A 100 -33.34 38.76 -10.42
N PRO A 101 -33.89 39.99 -10.51
CA PRO A 101 -35.21 40.30 -10.00
C PRO A 101 -36.29 40.14 -11.10
N THR A 102 -37.26 39.25 -10.92
CA THR A 102 -38.54 39.33 -11.66
C THR A 102 -39.71 38.72 -10.88
N THR A 103 -40.62 39.62 -10.48
CA THR A 103 -42.09 39.59 -10.59
C THR A 103 -42.94 38.52 -9.86
N LYS A 104 -43.86 39.08 -9.06
CA LYS A 104 -44.90 38.50 -8.19
C LYS A 104 -45.80 37.41 -8.84
N ARG A 105 -46.13 36.38 -8.07
CA ARG A 105 -47.50 35.85 -7.93
C ARG A 105 -47.70 35.07 -6.63
N SER A 106 -48.90 35.23 -6.09
CA SER A 106 -49.41 34.82 -4.78
C SER A 106 -49.96 33.40 -4.74
N SER A 107 -49.68 32.65 -3.66
CA SER A 107 -50.58 31.62 -3.13
C SER A 107 -50.21 31.24 -1.67
N THR A 108 -51.06 31.70 -0.75
CA THR A 108 -51.65 31.07 0.44
C THR A 108 -50.94 29.89 1.13
N THR A 109 -50.45 30.19 2.35
CA THR A 109 -50.58 29.43 3.62
C THR A 109 -50.29 27.92 3.67
N SER A 110 -49.14 27.57 4.26
CA SER A 110 -49.02 26.47 5.23
C SER A 110 -47.80 26.73 6.12
N SER A 111 -48.07 27.23 7.32
CA SER A 111 -47.08 27.45 8.36
C SER A 111 -46.65 26.12 8.96
N THR A 112 -45.64 25.49 8.38
CA THR A 112 -44.85 24.46 9.06
C THR A 112 -43.60 25.15 9.60
N THR A 113 -43.66 25.52 10.88
CA THR A 113 -42.50 25.96 11.67
C THR A 113 -41.48 24.82 11.66
N THR A 114 -40.58 24.87 10.68
CA THR A 114 -39.43 23.99 10.64
C THR A 114 -38.45 24.64 11.61
N TYR A 115 -38.30 24.03 12.78
CA TYR A 115 -37.21 24.35 13.69
C TYR A 115 -35.91 24.20 12.90
N THR A 116 -35.37 25.32 12.40
CA THR A 116 -33.97 25.41 12.04
C THR A 116 -33.22 25.23 13.36
N ALA A 117 -32.93 23.98 13.70
CA ALA A 117 -31.98 23.66 14.75
C ALA A 117 -30.70 24.39 14.37
N SER A 118 -30.43 25.46 15.11
CA SER A 118 -29.14 26.14 15.09
C SER A 118 -28.07 25.06 15.13
N THR A 119 -27.27 24.95 14.07
CA THR A 119 -26.01 24.22 14.08
C THR A 119 -25.10 24.92 15.08
N ALA A 120 -25.33 24.64 16.37
CA ALA A 120 -24.43 25.02 17.43
C ALA A 120 -23.03 24.52 17.02
N ASN A 121 -22.05 25.41 17.06
CA ASN A 121 -20.64 25.11 16.79
C ASN A 121 -20.18 23.94 17.67
N LYS A 122 -20.32 22.71 17.17
CA LYS A 122 -19.88 21.50 17.85
C LYS A 122 -18.35 21.50 17.88
N PRO A 123 -17.72 21.12 19.00
CA PRO A 123 -16.27 21.12 19.10
C PRO A 123 -15.66 20.14 18.10
N GLN A 124 -14.63 20.59 17.38
CA GLN A 124 -13.87 19.73 16.49
C GLN A 124 -12.99 18.78 17.30
N ILE A 125 -13.28 17.48 17.22
CA ILE A 125 -12.52 16.43 17.91
C ILE A 125 -11.46 15.90 16.96
N SER A 126 -10.19 16.15 17.30
CA SER A 126 -9.06 15.49 16.63
C SER A 126 -9.09 13.99 16.93
N PRO A 127 -8.66 13.12 15.99
CA PRO A 127 -8.61 11.68 16.22
C PRO A 127 -7.91 11.32 17.54
N THR A 128 -8.63 10.63 18.41
CA THR A 128 -8.17 10.19 19.72
C THR A 128 -8.82 8.87 20.09
N GLY A 129 -8.13 8.04 20.87
CA GLY A 129 -8.58 6.67 21.10
C GLY A 129 -7.57 5.79 21.83
N ALA A 130 -7.93 4.52 21.98
CA ALA A 130 -7.09 3.51 22.59
C ALA A 130 -7.15 2.18 21.83
N VAL A 131 -6.12 1.37 21.99
CA VAL A 131 -6.07 -0.04 21.59
C VAL A 131 -6.09 -0.88 22.85
N THR A 132 -7.06 -1.78 22.97
CA THR A 132 -7.14 -2.77 24.03
C THR A 132 -6.74 -4.13 23.48
N LEU A 133 -5.86 -4.82 24.18
CA LEU A 133 -5.26 -6.10 23.77
C LEU A 133 -5.58 -7.19 24.79
N PHE A 134 -5.90 -8.37 24.27
CA PHE A 134 -6.25 -9.56 25.04
C PHE A 134 -5.41 -10.75 24.57
N SER A 135 -5.04 -11.63 25.50
CA SER A 135 -4.40 -12.91 25.20
C SER A 135 -5.35 -13.81 24.39
N PRO A 136 -4.85 -14.92 23.82
CA PRO A 136 -5.70 -15.93 23.21
C PRO A 136 -6.76 -16.51 24.17
N THR A 137 -6.49 -16.49 25.48
CA THR A 137 -7.43 -16.92 26.52
C THR A 137 -8.40 -15.83 26.97
N GLY A 138 -8.38 -14.64 26.34
CA GLY A 138 -9.23 -13.51 26.68
C GLY A 138 -8.75 -12.67 27.87
N THR A 139 -7.56 -12.95 28.42
CA THR A 139 -7.01 -12.17 29.54
C THR A 139 -6.52 -10.81 29.03
N PRO A 140 -6.92 -9.68 29.66
CA PRO A 140 -6.44 -8.36 29.26
C PRO A 140 -4.91 -8.22 29.42
N ILE A 141 -4.22 -7.87 28.34
CA ILE A 141 -2.75 -7.73 28.32
C ILE A 141 -2.35 -6.25 28.38
N GLY A 142 -3.06 -5.38 27.66
CA GLY A 142 -2.74 -3.96 27.70
C GLY A 142 -3.79 -3.02 27.14
N ILE A 143 -3.69 -1.76 27.56
CA ILE A 143 -4.43 -0.61 27.04
C ILE A 143 -3.41 0.45 26.62
N LEU A 144 -3.38 0.77 25.34
CA LEU A 144 -2.40 1.67 24.74
C LEU A 144 -3.11 2.86 24.12
N HIS A 145 -2.59 4.07 24.32
CA HIS A 145 -3.09 5.22 23.58
C HIS A 145 -2.86 5.06 22.07
N ALA A 146 -3.90 5.32 21.26
CA ALA A 146 -3.88 4.93 19.85
C ALA A 146 -3.15 5.91 18.93
N ARG A 147 -2.93 7.18 19.32
CA ARG A 147 -2.44 8.24 18.42
C ARG A 147 -1.07 7.92 17.84
N THR A 148 -0.03 7.84 18.68
CA THR A 148 1.33 7.58 18.23
C THR A 148 1.46 6.17 17.66
N LEU A 149 0.85 5.18 18.31
CA LEU A 149 0.86 3.78 17.88
C LEU A 149 0.30 3.61 16.46
N THR A 150 -0.83 4.24 16.15
CA THR A 150 -1.46 4.18 14.81
C THR A 150 -0.57 4.82 13.75
N ALA A 151 0.08 5.95 14.05
CA ALA A 151 0.98 6.59 13.09
C ALA A 151 2.23 5.74 12.82
N PHE A 152 2.83 5.21 13.89
CA PHE A 152 3.99 4.32 13.80
C PHE A 152 3.69 3.04 13.03
N ARG A 153 2.62 2.31 13.39
CA ARG A 153 2.27 1.03 12.71
C ARG A 153 1.94 1.22 11.24
N THR A 154 1.31 2.35 10.87
CA THR A 154 1.02 2.68 9.47
C THR A 154 2.31 2.98 8.70
N ALA A 155 3.19 3.78 9.28
CA ALA A 155 4.51 4.06 8.72
C ALA A 155 5.33 2.78 8.56
N LEU A 156 5.27 1.87 9.53
CA LEU A 156 5.98 0.59 9.52
C LEU A 156 5.52 -0.33 8.38
N ALA A 157 4.21 -0.37 8.08
CA ALA A 157 3.70 -1.09 6.92
C ALA A 157 4.30 -0.53 5.61
N SER A 158 4.30 0.80 5.44
CA SER A 158 4.92 1.43 4.26
C SER A 158 6.45 1.23 4.20
N ALA A 159 7.10 1.09 5.36
CA ALA A 159 8.54 0.85 5.46
C ALA A 159 8.95 -0.45 4.77
N CYS A 160 8.07 -1.46 4.73
CA CYS A 160 8.24 -2.70 3.97
C CYS A 160 8.51 -2.49 2.47
N LEU A 161 8.09 -1.34 1.92
CA LEU A 161 8.35 -0.94 0.55
C LEU A 161 9.54 0.02 0.45
N VAL A 162 9.73 0.89 1.45
CA VAL A 162 10.88 1.81 1.52
C VAL A 162 12.20 1.05 1.54
N VAL A 163 12.30 -0.02 2.33
CA VAL A 163 13.53 -0.84 2.40
C VAL A 163 13.84 -1.53 1.08
N LYS A 164 12.83 -1.82 0.26
CA LYS A 164 13.01 -2.47 -1.05
C LYS A 164 13.56 -1.53 -2.11
N ARG A 165 13.55 -0.20 -1.92
CA ARG A 165 14.07 0.75 -2.91
C ARG A 165 15.58 0.60 -3.11
N ASN A 166 16.12 0.80 -4.30
CA ASN A 166 17.58 0.77 -4.49
C ASN A 166 18.26 2.03 -3.91
N LYS A 167 17.60 3.18 -4.02
CA LYS A 167 18.11 4.48 -3.56
C LYS A 167 16.95 5.34 -3.05
N VAL A 168 17.18 6.07 -1.97
CA VAL A 168 16.27 7.08 -1.43
C VAL A 168 17.10 8.29 -1.04
N HIS A 169 17.14 9.31 -1.90
CA HIS A 169 17.85 10.57 -1.69
C HIS A 169 16.89 11.69 -1.28
N THR A 170 15.72 11.74 -1.90
CA THR A 170 14.74 12.81 -1.69
C THR A 170 13.39 12.23 -1.28
N ILE A 171 12.84 12.74 -0.17
CA ILE A 171 11.48 12.44 0.30
C ILE A 171 10.64 13.70 0.19
N THR A 172 9.43 13.57 -0.37
CA THR A 172 8.40 14.62 -0.32
C THR A 172 7.23 14.12 0.51
N VAL A 173 6.86 14.85 1.55
CA VAL A 173 5.75 14.51 2.44
C VAL A 173 4.70 15.61 2.43
N PHE A 174 3.45 15.23 2.19
CA PHE A 174 2.30 16.11 2.33
C PHE A 174 1.69 15.93 3.72
N GLY A 175 1.53 17.04 4.44
CA GLY A 175 1.02 17.06 5.79
C GLY A 175 2.10 17.25 6.85
N SER A 176 1.67 17.55 8.07
CA SER A 176 2.54 17.91 9.19
C SER A 176 2.12 17.29 10.54
N GLY A 177 1.32 16.23 10.50
CA GLY A 177 0.86 15.49 11.69
C GLY A 177 1.74 14.28 12.02
N GLU A 178 1.28 13.46 12.97
CA GLU A 178 2.00 12.24 13.41
C GLU A 178 2.30 11.27 12.27
N GLN A 179 1.37 11.12 11.31
CA GLN A 179 1.59 10.27 10.13
C GLN A 179 2.81 10.74 9.33
N ALA A 180 2.88 12.05 9.01
CA ALA A 180 4.02 12.62 8.29
C ALA A 180 5.34 12.45 9.06
N TYR A 181 5.32 12.67 10.37
CA TYR A 181 6.50 12.48 11.23
C TYR A 181 7.01 11.04 11.18
N TRP A 182 6.17 10.04 11.46
CA TRP A 182 6.63 8.66 11.56
C TRP A 182 7.07 8.07 10.21
N HIS A 183 6.42 8.42 9.11
CA HIS A 183 6.85 7.98 7.78
C HIS A 183 8.25 8.51 7.44
N VAL A 184 8.52 9.79 7.72
CA VAL A 184 9.85 10.38 7.54
C VAL A 184 10.86 9.81 8.53
N ARG A 185 10.51 9.69 9.81
CA ARG A 185 11.39 9.16 10.88
C ARG A 185 11.86 7.74 10.56
N LEU A 186 10.96 6.84 10.16
CA LEU A 186 11.33 5.47 9.79
C LEU A 186 12.16 5.42 8.51
N ALA A 187 11.84 6.27 7.52
CA ALA A 187 12.67 6.36 6.32
C ALA A 187 14.10 6.85 6.63
N LEU A 188 14.26 7.80 7.57
CA LEU A 188 15.58 8.24 8.05
C LEU A 188 16.32 7.12 8.80
N MET A 189 15.64 6.33 9.65
CA MET A 189 16.26 5.19 10.34
C MET A 189 16.76 4.12 9.36
N LEU A 190 15.97 3.83 8.33
CA LEU A 190 16.21 2.72 7.42
C LEU A 190 17.09 3.10 6.22
N ARG A 191 17.06 4.37 5.80
CA ARG A 191 17.71 4.88 4.57
C ARG A 191 18.54 6.14 4.78
N GLY A 192 18.81 6.52 6.02
CA GLY A 192 19.55 7.72 6.36
C GLY A 192 20.85 7.93 5.57
N PRO A 193 21.72 6.90 5.38
CA PRO A 193 22.98 7.07 4.67
C PRO A 193 22.85 7.65 3.25
N THR A 194 21.75 7.40 2.55
CA THR A 194 21.51 7.91 1.19
C THR A 194 20.63 9.16 1.15
N LEU A 195 19.88 9.44 2.21
CA LEU A 195 18.88 10.51 2.24
C LEU A 195 19.55 11.88 2.43
N ARG A 196 19.16 12.87 1.62
CA ARG A 196 19.72 14.23 1.63
C ARG A 196 18.66 15.32 1.77
N HIS A 197 17.47 15.11 1.20
CA HIS A 197 16.42 16.14 1.19
C HIS A 197 15.08 15.57 1.68
N VAL A 198 14.45 16.27 2.63
CA VAL A 198 13.08 16.06 3.06
C VAL A 198 12.28 17.34 2.78
N HIS A 199 11.35 17.27 1.84
CA HIS A 199 10.43 18.35 1.52
C HIS A 199 9.08 18.11 2.20
N ILE A 200 8.68 19.02 3.07
CA ILE A 200 7.39 19.00 3.74
C ILE A 200 6.48 20.01 3.06
N ILE A 201 5.33 19.55 2.57
CA ILE A 201 4.34 20.39 1.89
C ILE A 201 3.10 20.45 2.76
N ASN A 202 2.68 21.66 3.14
CA ASN A 202 1.55 21.86 4.04
C ASN A 202 0.65 23.00 3.54
N ARG A 203 -0.67 22.89 3.81
CA ARG A 203 -1.67 23.89 3.35
C ARG A 203 -1.42 25.30 3.90
N ARG A 204 -0.80 25.40 5.08
CA ARG A 204 -0.46 26.67 5.73
C ARG A 204 0.76 26.49 6.63
N PHE A 205 1.44 27.58 6.98
CA PHE A 205 2.33 27.55 8.14
C PHE A 205 1.47 27.35 9.39
N SER A 206 1.78 26.32 10.17
CA SER A 206 1.01 25.92 11.36
C SER A 206 1.94 25.47 12.47
N ASP A 207 1.45 25.50 13.72
CA ASP A 207 2.19 24.96 14.85
C ASP A 207 2.53 23.48 14.70
N SER A 208 1.70 22.71 13.99
CA SER A 208 2.00 21.31 13.66
C SER A 208 3.25 21.19 12.79
N ALA A 209 3.39 22.01 11.75
CA ALA A 209 4.56 22.03 10.90
C ALA A 209 5.81 22.48 11.66
N ARG A 210 5.68 23.51 12.53
CA ARG A 210 6.76 23.95 13.41
C ARG A 210 7.21 22.84 14.36
N ARG A 211 6.27 22.16 15.03
CA ARG A 211 6.56 21.05 15.94
C ARG A 211 7.20 19.86 15.23
N LEU A 212 6.73 19.51 14.04
CA LEU A 212 7.32 18.43 13.24
C LEU A 212 8.79 18.72 12.93
N LEU A 213 9.10 19.92 12.42
CA LEU A 213 10.50 20.32 12.17
C LEU A 213 11.31 20.34 13.46
N GLN A 214 10.76 20.90 14.54
CA GLN A 214 11.41 20.94 15.84
C GLN A 214 11.80 19.54 16.32
N ARG A 215 10.93 18.52 16.15
CA ARG A 215 11.23 17.13 16.51
C ARG A 215 12.44 16.58 15.76
N PHE A 216 12.56 16.83 14.46
CA PHE A 216 13.73 16.38 13.68
C PHE A 216 15.01 17.12 14.07
N TYR A 217 14.92 18.43 14.30
CA TYR A 217 16.08 19.21 14.73
C TYR A 217 16.54 18.85 16.15
N SER A 218 15.61 18.51 17.05
CA SER A 218 15.92 18.12 18.43
C SER A 218 16.49 16.71 18.58
N VAL A 219 16.52 15.89 17.52
CA VAL A 219 17.20 14.59 17.59
C VAL A 219 18.71 14.81 17.85
N PRO A 220 19.31 14.11 18.84
CA PRO A 220 20.74 14.25 19.17
C PRO A 220 21.66 13.97 17.99
N ALA A 221 22.81 14.65 17.94
CA ALA A 221 23.77 14.54 16.83
C ALA A 221 24.32 13.11 16.70
N GLU A 222 24.50 12.42 17.83
CA GLU A 222 24.99 11.04 17.90
C GLU A 222 23.99 10.06 17.26
N VAL A 223 22.69 10.32 17.44
CA VAL A 223 21.62 9.54 16.81
C VAL A 223 21.58 9.79 15.31
N LYS A 224 21.70 11.06 14.88
CA LYS A 224 21.78 11.42 13.45
C LYS A 224 22.97 10.77 12.75
N ALA A 225 24.13 10.77 13.40
CA ALA A 225 25.35 10.17 12.90
C ALA A 225 25.22 8.64 12.81
N ARG A 226 24.72 7.99 13.88
CA ARG A 226 24.49 6.54 13.90
C ARG A 226 23.52 6.08 12.82
N GLU A 227 22.47 6.86 12.56
CA GLU A 227 21.46 6.56 11.55
C GLU A 227 21.84 7.10 10.15
N GLY A 228 22.96 7.82 10.03
CA GLY A 228 23.56 8.22 8.76
C GLY A 228 22.90 9.42 8.05
N TRP A 229 22.09 10.23 8.74
CA TRP A 229 21.35 11.35 8.12
C TRP A 229 21.76 12.74 8.64
N THR A 230 22.96 12.90 9.19
CA THR A 230 23.50 14.20 9.63
C THR A 230 23.41 15.29 8.56
N GLU A 231 23.63 14.93 7.28
CA GLU A 231 23.60 15.84 6.13
C GLU A 231 22.18 16.06 5.56
N ALA A 232 21.14 15.47 6.16
CA ALA A 232 19.79 15.61 5.66
C ALA A 232 19.21 17.00 5.98
N THR A 233 18.68 17.63 4.94
CA THR A 233 18.05 18.96 5.01
C THR A 233 16.53 18.84 5.01
N PHE A 234 15.85 19.75 5.72
CA PHE A 234 14.39 19.80 5.81
C PHE A 234 13.88 21.13 5.26
N GLY A 235 13.02 21.07 4.24
CA GLY A 235 12.35 22.23 3.65
C GLY A 235 10.85 22.22 3.93
N LEU A 236 10.24 23.39 4.13
CA LEU A 236 8.79 23.54 4.29
C LEU A 236 8.23 24.44 3.19
N LEU A 237 7.32 23.91 2.39
CA LEU A 237 6.63 24.61 1.31
C LEU A 237 5.14 24.78 1.65
N THR A 238 4.63 25.99 1.47
CA THR A 238 3.20 26.29 1.63
C THR A 238 2.70 27.18 0.48
N PRO A 239 1.40 27.17 0.16
CA PRO A 239 0.82 27.98 -0.91
C PRO A 239 1.06 29.49 -0.81
N GLY A 240 1.42 30.01 0.39
CA GLY A 240 1.76 31.42 0.56
C GLY A 240 3.08 31.85 -0.09
N TYR A 241 3.88 30.90 -0.59
CA TYR A 241 5.13 31.18 -1.29
C TYR A 241 4.89 31.50 -2.77
N GLY A 242 5.47 32.58 -3.29
CA GLY A 242 5.16 33.08 -4.65
C GLY A 242 5.46 32.09 -5.79
N GLU A 243 6.45 31.21 -5.62
CA GLU A 243 6.79 30.16 -6.59
C GLU A 243 6.21 28.77 -6.24
N PHE A 244 5.16 28.71 -5.40
CA PHE A 244 4.62 27.46 -4.87
C PHE A 244 4.38 26.40 -5.95
N SER A 245 3.68 26.75 -7.04
CA SER A 245 3.34 25.81 -8.11
C SER A 245 4.57 25.23 -8.83
N ARG A 246 5.63 26.02 -8.96
CA ARG A 246 6.90 25.58 -9.56
C ARG A 246 7.61 24.63 -8.60
N LEU A 247 7.80 25.05 -7.35
CA LEU A 247 8.49 24.26 -6.34
C LEU A 247 7.74 22.96 -5.99
N LEU A 248 6.41 22.98 -5.93
CA LEU A 248 5.58 21.79 -5.75
C LEU A 248 5.87 20.76 -6.86
N ARG A 249 5.84 21.21 -8.12
CA ARG A 249 6.14 20.35 -9.28
C ARG A 249 7.55 19.79 -9.19
N ASP A 250 8.53 20.61 -8.88
CA ASP A 250 9.94 20.22 -8.80
C ASP A 250 10.15 19.20 -7.67
N GLN A 251 9.66 19.48 -6.45
CA GLN A 251 9.79 18.61 -5.28
C GLN A 251 9.04 17.27 -5.45
N VAL A 252 7.87 17.26 -6.09
CA VAL A 252 7.14 16.02 -6.40
C VAL A 252 7.87 15.20 -7.46
N ARG A 253 8.45 15.83 -8.49
CA ARG A 253 9.22 15.12 -9.52
C ARG A 253 10.57 14.63 -9.01
N GLU A 254 11.22 15.37 -8.12
CA GLU A 254 12.52 14.99 -7.57
C GLU A 254 12.42 13.82 -6.59
N ALA A 255 11.29 13.67 -5.88
CA ALA A 255 11.11 12.64 -4.86
C ALA A 255 11.43 11.21 -5.34
N ASP A 256 12.14 10.45 -4.51
CA ASP A 256 12.22 8.97 -4.60
C ASP A 256 11.04 8.31 -3.88
N VAL A 257 10.59 8.94 -2.78
CA VAL A 257 9.44 8.52 -1.99
C VAL A 257 8.53 9.73 -1.75
N ILE A 258 7.24 9.56 -2.00
CA ILE A 258 6.19 10.54 -1.72
C ILE A 258 5.28 9.96 -0.63
N PHE A 259 5.14 10.66 0.49
CA PHE A 259 4.18 10.32 1.53
C PHE A 259 3.01 11.31 1.50
N CYS A 260 1.80 10.82 1.34
CA CYS A 260 0.57 11.60 1.43
C CYS A 260 -0.10 11.26 2.77
N CYS A 261 -0.12 12.24 3.69
CA CYS A 261 -0.51 12.05 5.09
C CYS A 261 -1.55 13.10 5.54
N THR A 262 -2.54 13.35 4.70
CA THR A 262 -3.54 14.40 4.86
C THR A 262 -4.97 13.88 4.65
N PRO A 263 -5.96 14.33 5.45
CA PRO A 263 -7.36 14.02 5.20
C PRO A 263 -7.92 14.96 4.11
N SER A 264 -7.32 14.92 2.92
CA SER A 264 -7.68 15.82 1.82
C SER A 264 -8.97 15.34 1.11
N PRO A 265 -9.91 16.24 0.77
CA PRO A 265 -11.04 15.93 -0.11
C PRO A 265 -10.73 16.19 -1.60
N GLU A 266 -9.51 16.65 -1.90
CA GLU A 266 -9.06 16.99 -3.25
C GLU A 266 -7.62 16.50 -3.48
N PRO A 267 -7.23 16.15 -4.72
CA PRO A 267 -5.89 15.70 -5.01
C PRO A 267 -4.82 16.72 -4.58
N LEU A 268 -3.72 16.24 -4.01
CA LEU A 268 -2.68 17.08 -3.42
C LEU A 268 -1.83 17.84 -4.43
N PHE A 269 -1.85 17.41 -5.69
CA PHE A 269 -1.10 17.98 -6.79
C PHE A 269 -1.75 17.61 -8.12
N ASP A 270 -1.46 18.38 -9.18
CA ASP A 270 -1.98 18.11 -10.52
C ASP A 270 -1.39 16.82 -11.12
N HIS A 271 -2.23 15.97 -11.70
CA HIS A 271 -1.81 14.67 -12.22
C HIS A 271 -0.69 14.77 -13.27
N ALA A 272 -0.65 15.84 -14.07
CA ALA A 272 0.32 16.01 -15.15
C ALA A 272 1.76 16.10 -14.63
N ILE A 273 1.95 16.44 -13.35
CA ILE A 273 3.27 16.45 -12.71
C ILE A 273 3.92 15.06 -12.79
N LEU A 274 3.13 13.99 -12.61
CA LEU A 274 3.60 12.59 -12.64
C LEU A 274 3.21 11.84 -13.93
N THR A 275 2.10 12.18 -14.59
CA THR A 275 1.66 11.45 -15.80
C THR A 275 2.30 11.94 -17.10
N SER A 276 2.91 13.14 -17.10
CA SER A 276 3.67 13.67 -18.25
C SER A 276 4.89 12.80 -18.61
N ALA A 277 5.39 12.92 -19.84
CA ALA A 277 6.57 12.18 -20.28
C ALA A 277 7.79 12.40 -19.37
N GLU A 278 7.98 13.62 -18.86
CA GLU A 278 9.03 13.98 -17.91
C GLU A 278 8.77 13.38 -16.52
N GLY A 279 7.54 13.50 -16.01
CA GLY A 279 7.13 12.94 -14.73
C GLY A 279 7.39 11.43 -14.65
N ARG A 280 7.13 10.72 -15.75
CA ARG A 280 7.28 9.26 -15.88
C ARG A 280 8.73 8.76 -16.03
N ARG A 281 9.75 9.64 -16.06
CA ARG A 281 11.16 9.21 -16.24
C ARG A 281 11.76 8.54 -15.01
N LYS A 282 11.30 8.92 -13.82
CA LYS A 282 11.80 8.43 -12.54
C LYS A 282 10.75 7.54 -11.89
N GLY A 283 11.14 6.33 -11.48
CA GLY A 283 10.28 5.47 -10.68
C GLY A 283 10.32 5.91 -9.23
N ARG A 284 9.15 5.97 -8.59
CA ARG A 284 8.98 6.48 -7.22
C ARG A 284 8.16 5.51 -6.41
N LEU A 285 8.29 5.56 -5.10
CA LEU A 285 7.30 4.97 -4.19
C LEU A 285 6.35 6.08 -3.75
N VAL A 286 5.04 5.93 -4.00
CA VAL A 286 4.00 6.86 -3.56
C VAL A 286 3.15 6.14 -2.54
N VAL A 287 3.06 6.67 -1.33
CA VAL A 287 2.35 6.09 -0.19
C VAL A 287 1.22 7.03 0.20
N ALA A 288 -0.02 6.62 0.00
CA ALA A 288 -1.21 7.39 0.36
C ALA A 288 -1.92 6.79 1.58
N VAL A 289 -2.15 7.62 2.59
CA VAL A 289 -2.54 7.19 3.94
C VAL A 289 -3.76 7.94 4.46
N GLY A 290 -3.87 9.22 4.13
CA GLY A 290 -4.80 10.14 4.75
C GLY A 290 -6.23 10.05 4.22
N SER A 291 -6.47 9.49 3.04
CA SER A 291 -7.80 9.27 2.46
C SER A 291 -8.40 7.90 2.85
N TYR A 292 -9.14 7.85 3.95
CA TYR A 292 -9.75 6.62 4.51
C TYR A 292 -11.28 6.61 4.44
N THR A 293 -11.88 7.51 3.67
CA THR A 293 -13.30 7.47 3.33
C THR A 293 -13.47 7.68 1.82
N PRO A 294 -14.58 7.23 1.21
CA PRO A 294 -14.79 7.35 -0.24
C PRO A 294 -14.77 8.79 -0.77
N ASP A 295 -15.09 9.77 0.08
CA ASP A 295 -15.09 11.20 -0.24
C ASP A 295 -13.70 11.85 -0.13
N MET A 296 -12.73 11.19 0.51
CA MET A 296 -11.37 11.70 0.64
C MET A 296 -10.50 11.21 -0.52
N ILE A 297 -9.64 12.09 -1.02
CA ILE A 297 -8.71 11.79 -2.10
C ILE A 297 -7.42 12.56 -1.89
N GLU A 298 -6.29 11.86 -1.93
CA GLU A 298 -4.95 12.47 -1.85
C GLU A 298 -4.23 12.45 -3.19
N LEU A 299 -4.43 11.37 -3.95
CA LEU A 299 -3.79 11.16 -5.25
C LEU A 299 -4.78 11.39 -6.38
N PRO A 300 -4.38 12.06 -7.47
CA PRO A 300 -5.21 12.12 -8.67
C PRO A 300 -5.50 10.73 -9.22
N VAL A 301 -6.74 10.47 -9.63
CA VAL A 301 -7.20 9.16 -10.15
C VAL A 301 -6.41 8.72 -11.38
N GLU A 302 -5.94 9.67 -12.20
CA GLU A 302 -5.15 9.42 -13.40
C GLU A 302 -3.78 8.79 -13.08
N VAL A 303 -3.23 9.08 -11.89
CA VAL A 303 -1.96 8.48 -11.43
C VAL A 303 -2.17 6.99 -11.13
N LEU A 304 -3.29 6.62 -10.50
CA LEU A 304 -3.65 5.23 -10.24
C LEU A 304 -3.96 4.48 -11.53
N GLN A 305 -4.78 5.08 -12.40
CA GLN A 305 -5.11 4.51 -13.71
C GLN A 305 -3.88 4.28 -14.58
N LEU A 306 -2.88 5.15 -14.49
CA LEU A 306 -1.61 4.96 -15.18
C LEU A 306 -0.82 3.77 -14.62
N ALA A 307 -0.74 3.63 -13.30
CA ALA A 307 0.02 2.56 -12.65
C ALA A 307 -0.51 1.15 -12.97
N VAL A 308 -1.82 1.03 -13.24
CA VAL A 308 -2.48 -0.24 -13.56
C VAL A 308 -2.58 -0.53 -15.06
N LYS A 309 -2.16 0.39 -15.94
CA LYS A 309 -2.18 0.17 -17.39
C LYS A 309 -1.17 -0.90 -17.75
N THR A 310 -1.67 -2.04 -18.24
CA THR A 310 -0.83 -3.06 -18.85
C THR A 310 -0.31 -2.55 -20.18
N HIS A 311 1.02 -2.46 -20.32
CA HIS A 311 1.62 -2.17 -21.62
C HIS A 311 1.43 -3.39 -22.52
N GLU A 312 0.66 -3.24 -23.60
CA GLU A 312 0.55 -4.27 -24.64
C GLU A 312 1.95 -4.58 -25.21
N SER A 313 2.34 -5.84 -25.10
CA SER A 313 3.56 -6.41 -25.68
C SER A 313 3.53 -6.26 -27.21
N GLY A 314 3.93 -5.10 -27.72
CA GLY A 314 3.94 -4.81 -29.15
C GLY A 314 4.39 -3.40 -29.54
N ARG A 315 4.35 -2.42 -28.63
CA ARG A 315 4.86 -1.07 -28.91
C ARG A 315 6.20 -0.86 -28.22
N MET A 316 7.28 -0.93 -29.00
CA MET A 316 8.61 -0.48 -28.62
C MET A 316 8.55 1.03 -28.36
N HIS A 317 8.30 1.44 -27.12
CA HIS A 317 8.42 2.84 -26.73
C HIS A 317 9.91 3.16 -26.58
N PHE A 318 10.45 3.94 -27.51
CA PHE A 318 11.85 4.41 -27.49
C PHE A 318 12.16 5.41 -26.35
N HIS A 319 11.19 5.71 -25.48
CA HIS A 319 11.36 6.60 -24.33
C HIS A 319 11.55 5.81 -23.04
N LYS A 320 12.61 6.15 -22.29
CA LYS A 320 12.96 5.56 -20.99
C LYS A 320 11.94 5.98 -19.91
N HIS A 321 10.88 5.20 -19.75
CA HIS A 321 9.92 5.34 -18.67
C HIS A 321 10.32 4.44 -17.48
N ALA A 322 9.87 4.83 -16.28
CA ALA A 322 9.95 3.94 -15.13
C ALA A 322 9.16 2.66 -15.38
N VAL A 323 9.61 1.56 -14.79
CA VAL A 323 8.87 0.29 -14.83
C VAL A 323 7.59 0.46 -14.02
N GLU A 324 6.45 0.10 -14.61
CA GLU A 324 5.15 0.02 -13.93
C GLU A 324 4.85 -1.43 -13.55
N GLY A 325 4.16 -1.63 -12.43
CA GLY A 325 3.82 -2.97 -11.93
C GLY A 325 2.54 -3.54 -12.54
N GLY A 326 1.68 -2.67 -13.08
CA GLY A 326 0.33 -3.03 -13.53
C GLY A 326 -0.66 -3.20 -12.38
N VAL A 327 -0.28 -2.87 -11.14
CA VAL A 327 -1.12 -3.02 -9.93
C VAL A 327 -0.83 -1.91 -8.92
N VAL A 328 -1.80 -1.64 -8.04
CA VAL A 328 -1.64 -0.80 -6.84
C VAL A 328 -1.58 -1.69 -5.60
N ILE A 329 -0.62 -1.42 -4.71
CA ILE A 329 -0.46 -2.17 -3.46
C ILE A 329 -1.45 -1.61 -2.44
N VAL A 330 -2.14 -2.47 -1.70
CA VAL A 330 -3.06 -2.11 -0.62
C VAL A 330 -2.76 -2.88 0.66
N ASP A 331 -3.26 -2.43 1.81
CA ASP A 331 -3.20 -3.20 3.05
C ASP A 331 -4.29 -4.26 3.19
N SER A 332 -5.47 -4.00 2.62
CA SER A 332 -6.56 -4.96 2.46
C SER A 332 -7.32 -4.67 1.18
N LEU A 333 -7.62 -5.70 0.39
CA LEU A 333 -8.41 -5.56 -0.84
C LEU A 333 -9.79 -4.98 -0.55
N ASP A 334 -10.53 -5.60 0.37
CA ASP A 334 -11.90 -5.21 0.69
C ASP A 334 -11.96 -3.80 1.29
N GLY A 335 -11.01 -3.49 2.19
CA GLY A 335 -10.92 -2.16 2.79
C GLY A 335 -10.65 -1.08 1.74
N ALA A 336 -9.70 -1.31 0.83
CA ALA A 336 -9.38 -0.34 -0.22
C ALA A 336 -10.55 -0.13 -1.19
N LEU A 337 -11.22 -1.20 -1.62
CA LEU A 337 -12.37 -1.14 -2.52
C LEU A 337 -13.62 -0.52 -1.89
N ALA A 338 -13.75 -0.57 -0.56
CA ALA A 338 -14.87 0.03 0.15
C ALA A 338 -14.63 1.48 0.58
N GLU A 339 -13.38 1.83 0.92
CA GLU A 339 -13.10 3.04 1.71
C GLU A 339 -12.08 4.00 1.07
N ALA A 340 -11.16 3.53 0.22
CA ALA A 340 -10.15 4.41 -0.36
C ALA A 340 -10.72 5.21 -1.53
N GLY A 341 -11.05 6.49 -1.31
CA GLY A 341 -11.66 7.33 -2.34
C GLY A 341 -10.89 7.35 -3.66
N GLU A 342 -9.56 7.46 -3.68
CA GLU A 342 -8.80 7.36 -4.93
C GLU A 342 -8.93 6.02 -5.65
N VAL A 343 -9.05 4.89 -4.94
CA VAL A 343 -9.23 3.55 -5.54
C VAL A 343 -10.64 3.40 -6.10
N VAL A 344 -11.65 3.79 -5.31
CA VAL A 344 -13.06 3.74 -5.68
C VAL A 344 -13.33 4.65 -6.88
N GLN A 345 -12.90 5.90 -6.82
CA GLN A 345 -13.16 6.90 -7.86
C GLN A 345 -12.37 6.65 -9.14
N SER A 346 -11.21 5.98 -9.08
CA SER A 346 -10.45 5.60 -10.28
C SER A 346 -11.03 4.38 -11.00
N GLY A 347 -11.95 3.64 -10.36
CA GLY A 347 -12.62 2.48 -10.94
C GLY A 347 -11.73 1.24 -11.03
N LEU A 348 -10.77 1.09 -10.11
CA LEU A 348 -9.90 -0.08 -10.10
C LEU A 348 -10.68 -1.34 -9.71
N SER A 349 -10.41 -2.44 -10.41
CA SER A 349 -10.95 -3.76 -10.09
C SER A 349 -10.01 -4.55 -9.15
N PRO A 350 -10.51 -5.58 -8.45
CA PRO A 350 -9.70 -6.37 -7.50
C PRO A 350 -8.43 -6.96 -8.11
N ASN A 351 -8.44 -7.34 -9.40
CA ASN A 351 -7.26 -7.87 -10.10
C ASN A 351 -6.20 -6.80 -10.45
N GLN A 352 -6.49 -5.52 -10.22
CA GLN A 352 -5.54 -4.40 -10.35
C GLN A 352 -4.96 -3.97 -9.00
N LEU A 353 -5.34 -4.67 -7.93
CA LEU A 353 -4.84 -4.46 -6.59
C LEU A 353 -4.06 -5.70 -6.15
N ILE A 354 -3.10 -5.50 -5.24
CA ILE A 354 -2.38 -6.58 -4.59
C ILE A 354 -2.16 -6.21 -3.13
N GLU A 355 -2.32 -7.17 -2.23
CA GLU A 355 -2.07 -6.92 -0.82
C GLU A 355 -0.58 -6.84 -0.52
N LEU A 356 -0.23 -5.98 0.43
CA LEU A 356 1.15 -5.81 0.88
C LEU A 356 1.73 -7.13 1.39
N GLY A 357 0.92 -7.95 2.07
CA GLY A 357 1.31 -9.26 2.61
C GLY A 357 1.84 -10.25 1.57
N GLU A 358 1.35 -10.19 0.34
CA GLU A 358 1.84 -11.04 -0.76
C GLU A 358 3.27 -10.65 -1.20
N LEU A 359 3.64 -9.38 -1.03
CA LEU A 359 4.90 -8.83 -1.55
C LEU A 359 6.04 -8.83 -0.52
N VAL A 360 5.71 -8.91 0.77
CA VAL A 360 6.72 -8.77 1.83
C VAL A 360 7.62 -10.00 1.98
N MET A 361 7.23 -11.18 1.47
CA MET A 361 8.01 -12.42 1.53
C MET A 361 8.93 -12.67 0.33
N LEU A 362 8.84 -11.85 -0.74
CA LEU A 362 9.62 -12.02 -1.99
C LEU A 362 11.15 -12.06 -1.79
N GLN A 363 11.68 -11.70 -0.60
CA GLN A 363 13.11 -11.75 -0.30
C GLN A 363 13.60 -13.08 0.28
N ARG A 364 12.74 -13.98 0.81
CA ARG A 364 13.19 -15.32 1.25
C ARG A 364 13.82 -16.10 0.08
N ILE A 365 13.28 -15.94 -1.13
CA ILE A 365 13.70 -16.71 -2.31
C ILE A 365 15.14 -16.39 -2.77
N ARG A 366 15.66 -15.17 -2.56
CA ARG A 366 17.03 -14.82 -2.99
C ARG A 366 18.11 -15.13 -1.96
N MET A 367 17.81 -14.97 -0.67
CA MET A 367 18.77 -15.26 0.40
C MET A 367 18.92 -16.77 0.64
N ASP A 368 17.87 -17.57 0.40
CA ASP A 368 17.94 -19.04 0.46
C ASP A 368 18.58 -19.66 -0.81
N GLU A 369 18.43 -19.04 -1.99
CA GLU A 369 19.14 -19.44 -3.22
C GLU A 369 20.65 -19.10 -3.18
N GLU A 370 21.04 -17.97 -2.56
CA GLU A 370 22.45 -17.58 -2.39
C GLU A 370 23.14 -18.40 -1.27
N SER A 371 22.45 -18.69 -0.16
CA SER A 371 23.02 -19.53 0.92
C SER A 371 23.15 -21.01 0.57
N SER A 372 22.39 -21.51 -0.41
CA SER A 372 22.51 -22.89 -0.93
C SER A 372 23.55 -23.05 -2.05
N SER A 373 24.07 -21.95 -2.62
CA SER A 373 25.04 -21.97 -3.72
C SER A 373 26.50 -21.67 -3.29
N ASP A 374 26.72 -21.12 -2.09
CA ASP A 374 28.06 -20.78 -1.59
C ASP A 374 28.69 -21.81 -0.62
N ALA A 375 28.07 -22.97 -0.40
CA ALA A 375 28.62 -24.03 0.47
C ALA A 375 29.75 -24.87 -0.17
N SER A 376 30.46 -24.36 -1.18
CA SER A 376 31.58 -25.07 -1.80
C SER A 376 32.74 -24.17 -2.25
N SER A 377 33.21 -23.26 -1.39
CA SER A 377 34.62 -22.89 -1.42
C SER A 377 35.08 -22.27 -0.09
N PHE A 378 36.29 -22.68 0.32
CA PHE A 378 37.12 -22.15 1.42
C PHE A 378 36.98 -22.83 2.81
N ILE A 379 37.74 -23.91 3.00
CA ILE A 379 38.33 -24.31 4.28
C ILE A 379 39.85 -24.04 4.23
N SER A 380 40.33 -23.17 5.11
CA SER A 380 41.60 -23.17 5.88
C SER A 380 41.75 -21.73 6.39
N SER A 381 42.01 -21.41 7.66
CA SER A 381 42.65 -22.09 8.78
C SER A 381 42.15 -21.47 10.11
N GLU A 382 42.34 -22.22 11.18
CA GLU A 382 41.82 -22.09 12.54
C GLU A 382 42.30 -20.83 13.31
N ASP A 383 41.44 -20.24 14.16
CA ASP A 383 41.58 -20.25 15.63
C ASP A 383 40.28 -19.77 16.34
N SER A 384 40.03 -20.36 17.51
CA SER A 384 38.95 -20.34 18.52
C SER A 384 38.11 -19.04 18.71
N SER A 385 36.84 -19.04 19.15
CA SER A 385 36.16 -19.85 20.18
C SER A 385 34.62 -19.87 20.03
N SER A 386 34.01 -21.00 20.39
CA SER A 386 32.63 -21.48 20.18
C SER A 386 31.51 -20.92 21.09
N ILE A 387 30.29 -20.81 20.54
CA ILE A 387 28.99 -21.23 21.13
C ILE A 387 28.10 -21.79 19.98
N PRO A 388 27.41 -22.95 20.14
CA PRO A 388 26.74 -23.65 19.02
C PRO A 388 25.34 -23.11 18.66
N PRO A 389 24.88 -23.27 17.40
CA PRO A 389 23.48 -23.00 17.02
C PRO A 389 22.55 -24.18 17.38
N PRO A 390 21.25 -23.93 17.66
CA PRO A 390 20.28 -24.98 17.94
C PRO A 390 19.91 -25.76 16.66
N THR A 391 19.72 -27.06 16.85
CA THR A 391 19.36 -28.07 15.84
C THR A 391 18.00 -27.81 15.17
N PRO A 392 17.85 -28.09 13.85
CA PRO A 392 16.55 -28.10 13.20
C PRO A 392 15.94 -29.50 13.23
N GLU A 393 14.79 -29.67 13.89
CA GLU A 393 13.85 -30.74 13.57
C GLU A 393 12.95 -30.21 12.44
N LEU A 394 13.18 -30.77 11.25
CA LEU A 394 12.57 -30.37 9.98
C LEU A 394 11.32 -31.22 9.75
N GLU A 395 10.13 -30.67 9.99
CA GLU A 395 8.92 -31.19 9.35
C GLU A 395 8.87 -30.68 7.90
N LYS A 396 8.89 -31.62 6.96
CA LYS A 396 8.70 -31.37 5.53
C LYS A 396 7.28 -30.87 5.29
N LEU A 397 7.14 -29.61 4.87
CA LEU A 397 5.92 -29.13 4.22
C LEU A 397 6.03 -29.38 2.70
N ASP A 398 5.17 -30.27 2.22
CA ASP A 398 4.99 -30.59 0.79
C ASP A 398 4.35 -29.40 0.05
N LEU A 399 5.15 -28.68 -0.74
CA LEU A 399 4.72 -27.54 -1.57
C LEU A 399 4.17 -27.98 -2.94
N ASN A 400 3.22 -28.91 -2.93
CA ASN A 400 2.59 -29.40 -4.15
C ASN A 400 1.06 -29.25 -4.10
N ALA A 401 0.58 -28.02 -3.87
CA ALA A 401 -0.83 -27.67 -4.05
C ALA A 401 -1.00 -26.21 -4.53
N GLY A 402 -1.85 -26.02 -5.55
CA GLY A 402 -2.70 -24.83 -5.70
C GLY A 402 -2.12 -23.60 -6.43
N PRO A 403 -2.88 -22.90 -7.31
CA PRO A 403 -2.31 -21.99 -8.31
C PRO A 403 -2.22 -20.53 -7.82
N SER A 404 -1.14 -20.18 -7.13
CA SER A 404 -0.85 -18.77 -6.83
C SER A 404 -0.54 -17.99 -8.13
N MET A 405 -1.04 -16.75 -8.21
CA MET A 405 -0.66 -15.69 -9.18
C MET A 405 -1.27 -15.70 -10.61
N SER A 406 -2.24 -16.56 -10.95
CA SER A 406 -2.75 -16.67 -12.34
C SER A 406 -3.84 -15.67 -12.77
N SER A 407 -4.50 -14.98 -11.84
CA SER A 407 -5.68 -14.13 -12.13
C SER A 407 -5.37 -12.75 -12.74
N VAL A 408 -4.17 -12.21 -12.51
CA VAL A 408 -3.81 -10.81 -12.89
C VAL A 408 -3.37 -10.67 -14.36
N PHE A 409 -3.00 -11.77 -15.04
CA PHE A 409 -2.40 -11.71 -16.40
C PHE A 409 -3.05 -12.66 -17.43
N ARG A 410 -4.34 -12.98 -17.30
CA ARG A 410 -5.01 -13.81 -18.31
C ARG A 410 -5.22 -13.02 -19.61
N LYS A 411 -4.41 -13.34 -20.62
CA LYS A 411 -4.60 -12.94 -22.02
C LYS A 411 -5.84 -13.65 -22.58
N SER A 412 -6.75 -12.89 -23.19
CA SER A 412 -7.88 -13.44 -23.93
C SER A 412 -7.35 -14.21 -25.14
N GLU A 413 -7.57 -15.52 -25.19
CA GLU A 413 -7.47 -16.31 -26.41
C GLU A 413 -8.83 -16.95 -26.67
N ASP A 414 -9.39 -16.62 -27.83
CA ASP A 414 -10.58 -17.20 -28.42
C ASP A 414 -10.38 -18.69 -28.73
N GLY A 415 -11.45 -19.49 -28.60
CA GLY A 415 -11.63 -20.69 -29.43
C GLY A 415 -12.07 -21.98 -28.74
N ASN A 416 -13.40 -22.16 -28.71
CA ASN A 416 -14.11 -23.41 -29.03
C ASN A 416 -14.09 -24.59 -28.02
N GLY A 417 -15.23 -24.83 -27.37
CA GLY A 417 -15.49 -26.05 -26.59
C GLY A 417 -16.95 -26.16 -26.16
N ASN A 418 -17.69 -27.01 -26.87
CA ASN A 418 -19.12 -27.30 -26.79
C ASN A 418 -19.56 -27.88 -25.43
N GLY A 419 -20.69 -27.45 -24.86
CA GLY A 419 -21.23 -28.02 -23.61
C GLY A 419 -22.67 -27.58 -23.31
N ASN A 420 -23.60 -28.49 -23.57
CA ASN A 420 -25.06 -28.35 -23.54
C ASN A 420 -25.63 -28.36 -22.11
N GLY A 421 -26.71 -27.61 -21.82
CA GLY A 421 -27.43 -27.71 -20.54
C GLY A 421 -28.55 -26.68 -20.33
N ASN A 422 -29.80 -27.13 -20.53
CA ASN A 422 -31.08 -26.44 -20.32
C ASN A 422 -31.26 -25.72 -18.96
N TYR A 423 -32.01 -24.60 -18.92
CA TYR A 423 -33.43 -24.54 -18.50
C TYR A 423 -33.93 -23.08 -18.36
N ASN A 424 -34.98 -22.77 -19.14
CA ASN A 424 -36.15 -21.90 -18.90
C ASN A 424 -36.10 -20.75 -17.87
N ASN A 425 -36.24 -19.50 -18.33
CA ASN A 425 -37.53 -18.76 -18.27
C ASN A 425 -37.42 -17.34 -18.84
N ARG A 426 -38.35 -17.02 -19.76
CA ARG A 426 -38.70 -15.69 -20.30
C ARG A 426 -40.11 -15.35 -19.73
N PRO A 427 -40.63 -14.10 -19.76
CA PRO A 427 -40.62 -13.25 -20.96
C PRO A 427 -40.47 -11.74 -20.76
N SER A 428 -39.89 -11.08 -21.76
CA SER A 428 -40.02 -9.64 -22.02
C SER A 428 -40.68 -9.45 -23.39
N SER A 429 -41.69 -8.59 -23.44
CA SER A 429 -42.46 -8.18 -24.60
C SER A 429 -41.64 -7.30 -25.56
N ARG A 430 -41.91 -7.47 -26.85
CA ARG A 430 -41.47 -6.61 -27.97
C ARG A 430 -42.69 -6.46 -28.90
N PRO A 431 -42.75 -5.41 -29.73
CA PRO A 431 -42.90 -5.75 -31.15
C PRO A 431 -42.19 -4.82 -32.17
N ASN A 432 -41.98 -5.43 -33.35
CA ASN A 432 -41.87 -4.88 -34.72
C ASN A 432 -40.65 -4.01 -35.08
N SER A 433 -40.06 -4.08 -36.28
CA SER A 433 -40.55 -4.53 -37.61
C SER A 433 -39.40 -4.98 -38.56
N ARG A 434 -39.78 -5.72 -39.59
CA ARG A 434 -39.06 -6.35 -40.74
C ARG A 434 -39.18 -5.45 -42.01
N PRO A 435 -38.80 -5.84 -43.27
CA PRO A 435 -37.82 -6.82 -43.81
C PRO A 435 -37.10 -6.35 -45.13
N ASN A 436 -36.46 -7.31 -45.84
CA ASN A 436 -36.11 -7.41 -47.28
C ASN A 436 -34.73 -6.87 -47.74
N SER A 437 -33.98 -7.47 -48.67
CA SER A 437 -34.15 -8.68 -49.53
C SER A 437 -32.88 -8.97 -50.37
N ARG A 438 -32.57 -10.27 -50.54
CA ARG A 438 -32.08 -10.97 -51.77
C ARG A 438 -30.64 -10.75 -52.37
N PRO A 439 -30.14 -11.73 -53.18
CA PRO A 439 -28.72 -12.13 -53.19
C PRO A 439 -28.07 -12.20 -54.61
N ASN A 440 -26.92 -12.90 -54.67
CA ASN A 440 -26.20 -13.48 -55.81
C ASN A 440 -25.23 -12.59 -56.61
N SER A 441 -23.94 -12.97 -56.60
CA SER A 441 -23.29 -13.64 -57.75
C SER A 441 -21.80 -13.95 -57.49
N ARG A 442 -21.45 -15.22 -57.73
CA ARG A 442 -20.12 -15.73 -58.09
C ARG A 442 -19.98 -15.56 -59.62
N PRO A 443 -18.78 -15.57 -60.25
CA PRO A 443 -17.96 -16.78 -60.34
C PRO A 443 -16.43 -16.59 -60.41
N ALA A 444 -15.77 -17.75 -60.54
CA ALA A 444 -14.37 -18.07 -60.39
C ALA A 444 -13.44 -17.60 -61.53
N SER A 445 -12.14 -17.63 -61.27
CA SER A 445 -11.10 -17.93 -62.26
C SER A 445 -9.83 -18.50 -61.61
N PRO A 446 -9.01 -19.29 -62.34
CA PRO A 446 -8.01 -20.20 -61.81
C PRO A 446 -6.56 -19.74 -62.00
N SER A 447 -5.66 -20.54 -61.44
CA SER A 447 -4.20 -20.41 -61.33
C SER A 447 -3.42 -20.28 -62.64
N ARG A 448 -2.23 -19.65 -62.56
CA ARG A 448 -1.11 -19.86 -63.48
C ARG A 448 0.26 -19.62 -62.81
N ASN A 449 1.19 -20.51 -63.16
CA ASN A 449 2.59 -20.68 -62.73
C ASN A 449 3.54 -19.51 -63.05
N GLY A 450 4.70 -19.49 -62.37
CA GLY A 450 5.94 -18.95 -62.95
C GLY A 450 7.10 -18.64 -61.99
N SER A 451 7.92 -19.65 -61.69
CA SER A 451 9.37 -19.68 -61.37
C SER A 451 10.12 -18.49 -60.76
N LEU A 452 11.02 -18.78 -59.80
CA LEU A 452 12.50 -18.70 -59.89
C LEU A 452 13.09 -18.96 -58.47
N SER A 453 13.75 -20.10 -58.23
CA SER A 453 15.21 -20.29 -58.28
C SER A 453 15.99 -19.64 -57.11
N SER A 454 16.41 -20.44 -56.12
CA SER A 454 17.82 -20.86 -55.95
C SER A 454 18.04 -21.55 -54.60
N SER A 455 18.74 -22.68 -54.67
CA SER A 455 19.12 -23.54 -53.56
C SER A 455 20.52 -23.15 -53.08
N ILE A 456 20.71 -22.99 -51.76
CA ILE A 456 22.02 -23.15 -51.13
C ILE A 456 21.85 -24.08 -49.93
N PHE A 457 22.31 -25.31 -50.10
CA PHE A 457 22.56 -26.26 -49.02
C PHE A 457 23.96 -25.99 -48.46
N HIS A 458 24.07 -25.76 -47.14
CA HIS A 458 25.31 -26.06 -46.41
C HIS A 458 25.06 -26.96 -45.21
N ARG A 459 26.02 -27.85 -45.07
CA ARG A 459 26.03 -29.16 -44.44
C ARG A 459 26.48 -29.03 -42.98
N ARG A 460 25.83 -29.80 -42.10
CA ARG A 460 26.19 -30.06 -40.71
C ARG A 460 27.71 -30.27 -40.53
N LYS A 461 28.30 -29.58 -39.54
CA LYS A 461 29.51 -30.03 -38.85
C LYS A 461 29.16 -30.36 -37.40
N SER A 462 29.30 -31.64 -37.09
CA SER A 462 29.39 -32.20 -35.75
C SER A 462 30.62 -31.65 -35.02
N SER A 463 30.42 -31.21 -33.78
CA SER A 463 31.48 -31.26 -32.76
C SER A 463 30.88 -31.95 -31.54
N GLN A 464 31.61 -32.97 -31.08
CA GLN A 464 31.27 -33.86 -29.99
C GLN A 464 32.30 -33.60 -28.89
N GLY A 465 31.85 -33.53 -27.64
CA GLY A 465 32.70 -33.72 -26.46
C GLY A 465 33.15 -32.46 -25.73
N GLY A 466 32.50 -32.18 -24.60
CA GLY A 466 32.90 -31.19 -23.61
C GLY A 466 32.04 -31.33 -22.36
N SER A 467 32.42 -32.28 -21.51
CA SER A 467 31.78 -32.65 -20.24
C SER A 467 31.85 -31.51 -19.21
N GLY A 468 30.80 -31.33 -18.39
CA GLY A 468 30.90 -30.68 -17.08
C GLY A 468 29.84 -29.62 -16.81
N GLY A 469 28.92 -29.92 -15.88
CA GLY A 469 28.00 -28.96 -15.28
C GLY A 469 26.54 -29.39 -15.41
N GLY A 470 26.04 -30.15 -14.44
CA GLY A 470 24.62 -30.49 -14.36
C GLY A 470 23.78 -29.24 -14.09
N SER A 471 23.28 -28.59 -15.15
CA SER A 471 22.15 -27.68 -15.02
C SER A 471 20.87 -28.50 -15.20
N SER A 472 20.11 -28.67 -14.12
CA SER A 472 18.75 -29.18 -14.21
C SER A 472 17.98 -28.36 -15.24
N SER A 473 17.39 -29.04 -16.23
CA SER A 473 16.56 -28.42 -17.27
C SER A 473 15.30 -27.84 -16.61
N MET A 474 15.36 -26.57 -16.20
CA MET A 474 14.22 -25.83 -15.65
C MET A 474 13.03 -25.88 -16.61
N SER A 475 11.85 -26.23 -16.10
CA SER A 475 10.64 -26.27 -16.89
C SER A 475 10.26 -24.87 -17.41
N SER A 476 9.57 -24.80 -18.55
CA SER A 476 9.06 -23.53 -19.11
C SER A 476 8.18 -22.76 -18.12
N ARG A 477 7.53 -23.45 -17.17
CA ARG A 477 6.70 -22.86 -16.12
C ARG A 477 7.55 -22.20 -15.03
N GLU A 478 8.61 -22.86 -14.57
CA GLU A 478 9.55 -22.31 -13.59
C GLU A 478 10.30 -21.10 -14.16
N ARG A 479 10.70 -21.15 -15.43
CA ARG A 479 11.34 -20.00 -16.09
C ARG A 479 10.44 -18.77 -16.11
N ARG A 480 9.17 -18.92 -16.47
CA ARG A 480 8.19 -17.81 -16.46
C ARG A 480 7.96 -17.28 -15.04
N LYS A 481 7.93 -18.14 -14.02
CA LYS A 481 7.82 -17.74 -12.61
C LYS A 481 9.02 -16.90 -12.18
N LYS A 482 10.24 -17.36 -12.45
CA LYS A 482 11.49 -16.66 -12.12
C LYS A 482 11.61 -15.31 -12.84
N GLU A 483 11.23 -15.24 -14.12
CA GLU A 483 11.19 -13.99 -14.89
C GLU A 483 10.20 -13.00 -14.27
N ARG A 484 9.03 -13.46 -13.81
CA ARG A 484 8.02 -12.63 -13.15
C ARG A 484 8.50 -12.12 -11.79
N GLU A 485 9.07 -12.97 -10.95
CA GLU A 485 9.64 -12.56 -9.65
C GLU A 485 10.77 -11.55 -9.83
N THR A 486 11.61 -11.74 -10.85
CA THR A 486 12.66 -10.78 -11.21
C THR A 486 12.07 -9.45 -11.65
N HIS A 487 10.99 -9.46 -12.45
CA HIS A 487 10.28 -8.24 -12.85
C HIS A 487 9.70 -7.51 -11.63
N MET A 488 9.02 -8.22 -10.73
CA MET A 488 8.46 -7.63 -9.50
C MET A 488 9.54 -7.02 -8.61
N CYS A 489 10.65 -7.72 -8.39
CA CYS A 489 11.78 -7.18 -7.63
C CYS A 489 12.30 -5.87 -8.24
N ARG A 490 12.51 -5.83 -9.57
CA ARG A 490 12.96 -4.62 -10.27
C ARG A 490 11.94 -3.48 -10.17
N TRP A 491 10.66 -3.79 -10.29
CA TRP A 491 9.57 -2.82 -10.13
C TRP A 491 9.56 -2.22 -8.72
N LEU A 492 9.58 -3.05 -7.67
CA LEU A 492 9.62 -2.57 -6.28
C LEU A 492 10.88 -1.73 -6.00
N GLN A 493 12.02 -2.12 -6.56
CA GLN A 493 13.31 -1.48 -6.35
C GLN A 493 13.49 -0.12 -7.03
N ALA A 494 13.02 0.02 -8.28
CA ALA A 494 13.33 1.17 -9.13
C ALA A 494 12.15 1.67 -9.98
N GLY A 495 11.04 0.94 -10.02
CA GLY A 495 9.82 1.31 -10.73
C GLY A 495 8.96 2.33 -9.98
N ASN A 496 7.81 2.63 -10.56
CA ASN A 496 6.76 3.46 -9.99
C ASN A 496 5.76 2.58 -9.23
N VAL A 497 5.74 2.71 -7.90
CA VAL A 497 4.98 1.88 -6.97
C VAL A 497 4.01 2.77 -6.23
N ILE A 498 2.73 2.42 -6.22
CA ILE A 498 1.71 3.10 -5.42
C ILE A 498 1.28 2.14 -4.32
N TYR A 499 1.33 2.60 -3.08
CA TYR A 499 0.78 1.93 -1.91
C TYR A 499 -0.32 2.79 -1.31
N LYS A 500 -1.52 2.21 -1.21
CA LYS A 500 -2.67 2.82 -0.57
C LYS A 500 -2.99 2.08 0.73
N SER A 501 -2.85 2.77 1.86
CA SER A 501 -3.33 2.28 3.15
C SER A 501 -4.70 2.85 3.50
N VAL A 502 -5.61 1.98 3.97
CA VAL A 502 -6.89 2.34 4.62
C VAL A 502 -6.89 2.02 6.13
N GLY A 503 -5.88 1.28 6.58
CA GLY A 503 -5.68 0.83 7.95
C GLY A 503 -6.35 -0.50 8.23
N LEU A 504 -5.54 -1.46 8.64
CA LEU A 504 -5.94 -2.83 9.00
C LEU A 504 -5.83 -3.00 10.52
N GLY A 505 -6.88 -3.51 11.18
CA GLY A 505 -6.90 -3.72 12.64
C GLY A 505 -5.78 -4.65 13.12
N LEU A 506 -5.41 -5.63 12.30
CA LEU A 506 -4.30 -6.56 12.53
C LEU A 506 -2.98 -5.82 12.80
N MET A 507 -2.72 -4.73 12.09
CA MET A 507 -1.50 -3.94 12.31
C MET A 507 -1.49 -3.31 13.71
N ASP A 508 -2.65 -2.88 14.22
CA ASP A 508 -2.76 -2.32 15.57
C ASP A 508 -2.59 -3.43 16.63
N LEU A 509 -3.13 -4.63 16.40
CA LEU A 509 -2.96 -5.80 17.24
C LEU A 509 -1.49 -6.24 17.31
N THR A 510 -0.86 -6.52 16.17
CA THR A 510 0.52 -7.01 16.11
C THR A 510 1.51 -6.03 16.71
N VAL A 511 1.47 -4.76 16.28
CA VAL A 511 2.39 -3.73 16.80
C VAL A 511 2.05 -3.39 18.25
N GLY A 512 0.79 -3.45 18.65
CA GLY A 512 0.35 -3.24 20.03
C GLY A 512 0.91 -4.32 20.98
N MET A 513 0.83 -5.60 20.61
CA MET A 513 1.40 -6.69 21.41
C MET A 513 2.91 -6.50 21.59
N ARG A 514 3.62 -6.23 20.50
CA ARG A 514 5.05 -5.97 20.53
C ARG A 514 5.41 -4.73 21.36
N MET A 515 4.58 -3.70 21.32
CA MET A 515 4.75 -2.49 22.12
C MET A 515 4.64 -2.77 23.62
N VAL A 516 3.70 -3.62 24.05
CA VAL A 516 3.58 -4.01 25.47
C VAL A 516 4.82 -4.75 25.94
N GLU A 517 5.33 -5.70 25.14
CA GLU A 517 6.57 -6.41 25.44
C GLU A 517 7.76 -5.46 25.52
N PHE A 518 7.88 -4.56 24.54
CA PHE A 518 8.96 -3.60 24.48
C PHE A 518 8.95 -2.64 25.68
N ALA A 519 7.77 -2.15 26.06
CA ALA A 519 7.60 -1.29 27.22
C ALA A 519 7.99 -2.01 28.52
N LYS A 520 7.59 -3.29 28.68
CA LYS A 520 8.01 -4.13 29.82
C LYS A 520 9.53 -4.31 29.88
N GLN A 521 10.17 -4.61 28.75
CA GLN A 521 11.63 -4.76 28.67
C GLN A 521 12.37 -3.47 29.04
N LYS A 522 11.77 -2.30 28.74
CA LYS A 522 12.31 -0.98 29.08
C LYS A 522 11.90 -0.49 30.48
N GLY A 523 11.07 -1.23 31.20
CA GLY A 523 10.53 -0.81 32.50
C GLY A 523 9.64 0.43 32.42
N VAL A 524 8.93 0.61 31.30
CA VAL A 524 8.04 1.77 31.04
C VAL A 524 6.58 1.31 31.03
N GLY A 525 5.71 2.12 31.63
CA GLY A 525 4.27 1.88 31.67
C GLY A 525 3.74 1.71 33.08
N THR A 526 2.42 1.69 33.19
CA THR A 526 1.73 1.39 34.46
C THR A 526 1.29 -0.07 34.44
N HIS A 527 1.65 -0.84 35.47
CA HIS A 527 1.24 -2.23 35.61
C HIS A 527 0.16 -2.35 36.70
N VAL A 528 -1.00 -2.86 36.32
CA VAL A 528 -2.13 -3.09 37.23
C VAL A 528 -2.19 -4.58 37.57
N GLU A 529 -1.81 -4.91 38.80
CA GLU A 529 -1.85 -6.28 39.31
C GLU A 529 -3.29 -6.72 39.61
N GLY A 530 -3.60 -8.01 39.36
CA GLY A 530 -4.90 -8.59 39.69
C GLY A 530 -6.09 -8.10 38.86
N PHE A 531 -5.81 -7.46 37.71
CA PHE A 531 -6.81 -7.15 36.67
C PHE A 531 -7.21 -8.43 35.94
#